data_AF-A0A5C9AJU9-F1
#
_entry.id   AF-A0A5C9AJU9-F1
#
_cell.length_a   1.000
_cell.length_b   1.000
_cell.length_c   1.000
_cell.angle_alpha   90.00
_cell.angle_beta   90.00
_cell.angle_gamma   90.00
#
_symmetry.space_group_name_H-M   'P 1'
#
loop_
_entity.id
_entity.type
_entity.pdbx_description
1 polymer ?
#
loop_
_entity_poly.entity_id
_entity_poly.type
_entity_poly.pdbx_seq_one_letter_code
_entity_poly.pdbx_strand_id
1 'polypeptide(L)'
;MSKINYQALREAAEKATWGDWDSYKPHRGARGYEVRLSSQAIAQHVLKNNAEFIAAFNPKVALALLDERERNQQYIKSRDQENEEIALTVGKLRVELEKAKSKLNEQREYYEGVISDGSKRIAELEAREIKPAKGEVLVVVSGFTGCGKSAIAGEIEIAMKAIGVPVKWTNGDAEKRMTGADWLTAIEMYKPTVRIVEVNVPRAAGIRIKGE
;
A
#
# COMPACT_ATOMS: atom_id res chain seq x y z
N MET A 1 0.40 47.80 -21.82
CA MET A 1 1.88 47.96 -21.78
C MET A 1 2.38 47.87 -23.22
N SER A 2 3.05 48.90 -23.75
CA SER A 2 3.71 48.73 -25.05
C SER A 2 4.84 47.75 -24.86
N LYS A 3 4.76 46.60 -25.52
CA LYS A 3 5.78 45.55 -25.44
C LYS A 3 7.09 46.15 -25.94
N ILE A 4 8.08 46.26 -25.06
CA ILE A 4 9.43 46.67 -25.45
C ILE A 4 9.90 45.67 -26.50
N ASN A 5 10.33 46.15 -27.66
CA ASN A 5 10.90 45.27 -28.68
C ASN A 5 12.37 45.00 -28.32
N TYR A 6 12.58 43.99 -27.48
CA TYR A 6 13.90 43.56 -27.02
C TYR A 6 14.87 43.25 -28.16
N GLN A 7 14.38 42.65 -29.24
CA GLN A 7 15.21 42.28 -30.39
C GLN A 7 15.66 43.52 -31.15
N ALA A 8 14.75 44.45 -31.46
CA ALA A 8 15.10 45.69 -32.13
C ALA A 8 16.02 46.57 -31.28
N LEU A 9 15.82 46.59 -29.96
CA LEU A 9 16.70 47.31 -29.04
C LEU A 9 18.11 46.72 -29.01
N ARG A 10 18.21 45.38 -29.01
CA ARG A 10 19.49 44.67 -29.06
C ARG A 10 20.23 44.92 -30.37
N GLU A 11 19.54 44.84 -31.51
CA GLU A 11 20.12 45.12 -32.82
C GLU A 11 20.60 46.57 -32.96
N ALA A 12 19.85 47.53 -32.39
CA ALA A 12 20.28 48.94 -32.35
C ALA A 12 21.51 49.12 -31.45
N ALA A 13 21.57 48.42 -30.31
CA ALA A 13 22.72 48.46 -29.40
C ALA A 13 23.98 47.84 -30.02
N GLU A 14 23.85 46.73 -30.74
CA GLU A 14 24.97 46.04 -31.42
C GLU A 14 25.54 46.87 -32.59
N LYS A 15 24.73 47.70 -33.24
CA LYS A 15 25.16 48.62 -34.31
C LYS A 15 25.76 49.93 -33.80
N ALA A 16 25.47 50.29 -32.55
CA ALA A 16 25.97 51.50 -31.92
C ALA A 16 27.47 51.39 -31.63
N THR A 17 28.11 52.53 -31.35
CA THR A 17 29.57 52.56 -31.11
C THR A 17 29.90 51.86 -29.79
N TRP A 18 30.82 50.90 -29.84
CA TRP A 18 31.38 50.22 -28.68
C TRP A 18 32.17 51.17 -27.76
N GLY A 19 32.16 50.87 -26.46
CA GLY A 19 32.89 51.62 -25.42
C GLY A 19 31.99 52.48 -24.53
N ASP A 20 32.61 53.16 -23.57
CA ASP A 20 31.92 54.04 -22.63
C ASP A 20 31.54 55.36 -23.31
N TRP A 21 30.28 55.78 -23.13
CA TRP A 21 29.78 57.03 -23.69
C TRP A 21 29.80 58.11 -22.62
N ASP A 22 30.52 59.20 -22.89
CA ASP A 22 30.57 60.36 -22.01
C ASP A 22 29.59 61.46 -22.45
N SER A 23 28.93 62.07 -21.47
CA SER A 23 28.15 63.29 -21.71
C SER A 23 29.11 64.46 -22.02
N TYR A 24 28.91 65.16 -23.13
CA TYR A 24 29.67 66.37 -23.39
C TYR A 24 29.23 67.51 -22.48
N LYS A 25 30.20 68.13 -21.80
CA LYS A 25 29.99 69.29 -20.93
C LYS A 25 30.33 70.56 -21.73
N PRO A 26 29.35 71.40 -22.08
CA PRO A 26 29.62 72.63 -22.82
C PRO A 26 30.51 73.59 -22.03
N HIS A 27 31.42 74.29 -22.72
CA HIS A 27 32.21 75.36 -22.12
C HIS A 27 31.35 76.58 -21.75
N ARG A 28 31.83 77.40 -20.82
CA ARG A 28 31.13 78.61 -20.32
C ARG A 28 30.75 79.52 -21.50
N GLY A 29 29.45 79.73 -21.72
CA GLY A 29 28.91 80.58 -22.80
C GLY A 29 28.28 79.83 -23.99
N ALA A 30 28.43 78.50 -24.08
CA ALA A 30 27.72 77.71 -25.08
C ALA A 30 26.24 77.53 -24.72
N ARG A 31 25.34 77.75 -25.69
CA ARG A 31 23.90 77.51 -25.54
C ARG A 31 23.58 76.07 -25.97
N GLY A 32 23.16 75.24 -25.02
CA GLY A 32 22.64 73.89 -25.28
C GLY A 32 23.55 72.76 -24.82
N TYR A 33 22.95 71.69 -24.31
CA TYR A 33 23.63 70.42 -24.06
C TYR A 33 23.65 69.63 -25.37
N GLU A 34 24.83 69.42 -25.95
CA GLU A 34 25.04 68.48 -27.06
C GLU A 34 25.63 67.19 -26.48
N VAL A 35 25.29 66.03 -27.03
CA VAL A 35 26.04 64.78 -26.76
C VAL A 35 27.14 64.71 -27.82
N ARG A 36 28.42 64.85 -27.42
CA ARG A 36 29.55 64.62 -28.33
C ARG A 36 30.19 63.28 -27.99
N LEU A 37 30.28 62.40 -28.98
CA LEU A 37 31.22 61.31 -28.93
C LEU A 37 32.63 61.88 -29.07
N SER A 38 33.55 61.35 -28.28
CA SER A 38 34.97 61.73 -28.08
C SER A 38 35.61 62.52 -29.23
N SER A 39 36.52 63.45 -28.88
CA SER A 39 37.28 64.42 -29.70
C SER A 39 38.04 63.94 -30.96
N GLN A 40 37.68 62.80 -31.55
CA GLN A 40 38.18 62.28 -32.82
C GLN A 40 37.16 62.50 -33.94
N ALA A 41 37.64 62.68 -35.17
CA ALA A 41 36.81 62.80 -36.36
C ALA A 41 36.09 61.46 -36.64
N ILE A 42 34.93 61.28 -36.02
CA ILE A 42 34.10 60.10 -36.19
C ILE A 42 33.29 60.24 -37.48
N ALA A 43 33.30 59.20 -38.31
CA ALA A 43 32.59 59.17 -39.58
C ALA A 43 31.07 59.32 -39.38
N GLN A 44 30.41 60.03 -40.31
CA GLN A 44 28.97 60.36 -40.24
C GLN A 44 28.05 59.14 -40.02
N HIS A 45 28.45 57.95 -40.51
CA HIS A 45 27.68 56.71 -40.34
C HIS A 45 27.63 56.23 -38.87
N VAL A 46 28.67 56.50 -38.08
CA VAL A 46 28.72 56.15 -36.65
C VAL A 46 27.77 57.03 -35.84
N LEU A 47 27.67 58.32 -36.20
CA LEU A 47 26.71 59.26 -35.59
C LEU A 47 25.26 58.84 -35.85
N LYS A 48 24.98 58.30 -37.05
CA LYS A 48 23.66 57.78 -37.42
C LYS A 48 23.25 56.59 -36.53
N ASN A 49 24.11 55.58 -36.39
CA ASN A 49 23.81 54.40 -35.58
C ASN A 49 23.57 54.75 -34.10
N ASN A 50 24.35 55.69 -33.56
CA ASN A 50 24.19 56.15 -32.19
C ASN A 50 22.88 56.91 -31.96
N ALA A 51 22.48 57.75 -32.92
CA ALA A 51 21.21 58.45 -32.87
C ALA A 51 20.01 57.48 -32.94
N GLU A 52 20.10 56.45 -33.79
CA GLU A 52 19.10 55.38 -33.88
C GLU A 52 18.98 54.61 -32.56
N PHE A 53 20.10 54.29 -31.90
CA PHE A 53 20.10 53.66 -30.59
C PHE A 53 19.48 54.53 -29.49
N ILE A 54 19.84 55.82 -29.39
CA ILE A 54 19.26 56.74 -28.39
C ILE A 54 17.74 56.87 -28.58
N ALA A 55 17.27 56.95 -29.83
CA ALA A 55 15.84 57.02 -30.12
C ALA A 55 15.11 55.73 -29.72
N ALA A 56 15.73 54.57 -29.94
CA ALA A 56 15.21 53.26 -29.53
C ALA A 56 15.26 53.05 -28.01
N PHE A 57 16.32 53.48 -27.33
CA PHE A 57 16.53 53.42 -25.88
C PHE A 57 16.22 54.76 -25.20
N ASN A 58 15.02 55.27 -25.46
CA ASN A 58 14.55 56.51 -24.84
C ASN A 58 14.25 56.32 -23.33
N PRO A 59 14.06 57.41 -22.55
CA PRO A 59 13.79 57.33 -21.12
C PRO A 59 12.59 56.45 -20.75
N LYS A 60 11.55 56.39 -21.60
CA LYS A 60 10.38 55.54 -21.37
C LYS A 60 10.73 54.05 -21.44
N VAL A 61 11.57 53.66 -22.39
CA VAL A 61 12.06 52.27 -22.51
C VAL A 61 12.97 51.94 -21.33
N ALA A 62 13.88 52.83 -20.95
CA ALA A 62 14.76 52.62 -19.81
C ALA A 62 13.98 52.43 -18.50
N LEU A 63 12.98 53.27 -18.21
CA LEU A 63 12.12 53.13 -17.04
C LEU A 63 11.33 51.82 -17.05
N ALA A 64 10.75 51.46 -18.19
CA ALA A 64 9.98 50.23 -18.29
C ALA A 64 10.85 48.96 -18.08
N LEU A 65 12.13 48.98 -18.49
CA LEU A 65 13.08 47.90 -18.20
C LEU A 65 13.46 47.83 -16.72
N LEU A 66 13.59 48.99 -16.05
CA LEU A 66 13.83 49.03 -14.59
C LEU A 66 12.62 48.47 -13.83
N ASP A 67 11.39 48.90 -14.18
CA ASP A 67 10.16 48.38 -13.58
C ASP A 67 9.99 46.86 -13.81
N GLU A 68 10.36 46.36 -14.99
CA GLU A 68 10.36 44.92 -15.27
C GLU A 68 11.43 44.17 -14.44
N ARG A 69 12.63 44.72 -14.34
CA ARG A 69 13.71 44.16 -13.52
C ARG A 69 13.32 44.09 -12.05
N GLU A 70 12.74 45.15 -11.50
CA GLU A 70 12.29 45.18 -10.10
C GLU A 70 11.18 44.16 -9.84
N ARG A 71 10.19 44.06 -10.73
CA ARG A 71 9.14 43.02 -10.64
C ARG A 71 9.71 41.62 -10.72
N ASN A 72 10.65 41.36 -11.63
CA ASN A 72 11.30 40.06 -11.76
C ASN A 72 12.12 39.71 -10.50
N GLN A 73 12.79 40.68 -9.89
CA GLN A 73 13.50 40.48 -8.62
C GLN A 73 12.55 40.16 -7.47
N GLN A 74 11.41 40.85 -7.39
CA GLN A 74 10.37 40.55 -6.39
C GLN A 74 9.79 39.15 -6.60
N TYR A 75 9.53 38.78 -7.86
CA TYR A 75 9.05 37.43 -8.21
C TYR A 75 10.04 36.34 -7.76
N ILE A 76 11.32 36.50 -8.07
CA ILE A 76 12.37 35.55 -7.66
C ILE A 76 12.39 35.39 -6.13
N LYS A 77 12.37 36.51 -5.39
CA LYS A 77 12.33 36.45 -3.91
C LYS A 77 11.12 35.68 -3.39
N SER A 78 9.93 35.92 -3.95
CA SER A 78 8.72 35.21 -3.53
C SER A 78 8.79 33.71 -3.83
N ARG A 79 9.37 33.33 -4.98
CA ARG A 79 9.57 31.94 -5.37
C ARG A 79 10.62 31.24 -4.52
N ASP A 80 11.70 31.92 -4.16
CA ASP A 80 12.71 31.36 -3.26
C ASP A 80 12.12 31.09 -1.88
N GLN A 81 11.32 32.00 -1.35
CA GLN A 81 10.60 31.80 -0.09
C GLN A 81 9.60 30.65 -0.17
N GLU A 82 8.79 30.58 -1.22
CA GLU A 82 7.85 29.46 -1.45
C GLU A 82 8.60 28.12 -1.54
N ASN A 83 9.73 28.08 -2.26
CA ASN A 83 10.55 26.88 -2.37
C ASN A 83 11.15 26.44 -1.02
N GLU A 84 11.54 27.39 -0.17
CA GLU A 84 12.01 27.11 1.18
C GLU A 84 10.91 26.51 2.05
N GLU A 85 9.70 27.10 2.02
CA GLU A 85 8.53 26.57 2.74
C GLU A 85 8.14 25.17 2.25
N ILE A 86 8.18 24.93 0.93
CA ILE A 86 7.98 23.61 0.34
C ILE A 86 9.05 22.64 0.83
N ALA A 87 10.32 23.02 0.83
CA ALA A 87 11.42 22.17 1.28
C ALA A 87 11.26 21.77 2.75
N LEU A 88 10.88 22.71 3.62
CA LEU A 88 10.59 22.44 5.03
C LEU A 88 9.41 21.47 5.19
N THR A 89 8.35 21.66 4.40
CA THR A 89 7.14 20.82 4.46
C THR A 89 7.42 19.40 3.97
N VAL A 90 8.12 19.26 2.84
CA VAL A 90 8.56 17.97 2.31
C VAL A 90 9.49 17.27 3.30
N GLY A 91 10.38 18.02 3.98
CA GLY A 91 11.23 17.49 5.05
C GLY A 91 10.42 16.87 6.20
N LYS A 92 9.40 17.58 6.70
CA LYS A 92 8.51 17.07 7.75
C LYS A 92 7.76 15.82 7.32
N LEU A 93 7.15 15.84 6.13
CA LEU A 93 6.39 14.70 5.60
C LEU A 93 7.27 13.47 5.40
N ARG A 94 8.54 13.62 4.99
CA ARG A 94 9.49 12.50 4.88
C ARG A 94 9.73 11.83 6.23
N VAL A 95 9.92 12.62 7.29
CA VAL A 95 10.11 12.09 8.65
C VAL A 95 8.86 11.38 9.15
N GLU A 96 7.68 11.95 8.94
CA GLU A 96 6.40 11.32 9.32
C GLU A 96 6.16 10.02 8.55
N LEU A 97 6.45 10.02 7.25
CA LEU A 97 6.34 8.84 6.41
C LEU A 97 7.28 7.71 6.87
N GLU A 98 8.50 8.03 7.26
CA GLU A 98 9.44 7.03 7.79
C GLU A 98 8.98 6.46 9.14
N LYS A 99 8.46 7.32 10.04
CA LYS A 99 7.85 6.88 11.30
C LYS A 99 6.64 5.97 11.07
N ALA A 100 5.78 6.31 10.10
CA ALA A 100 4.62 5.50 9.76
C ALA A 100 5.02 4.13 9.18
N LYS A 101 6.05 4.10 8.33
CA LYS A 101 6.61 2.86 7.78
C LYS A 101 7.21 1.96 8.88
N SER A 102 7.97 2.52 9.83
CA SER A 102 8.50 1.76 10.97
C SER A 102 7.37 1.07 11.75
N LYS A 103 6.32 1.83 12.11
CA LYS A 103 5.16 1.28 12.82
C LYS A 103 4.45 0.17 12.05
N LEU A 104 4.31 0.32 10.73
CA LEU A 104 3.74 -0.71 9.87
C LEU A 104 4.60 -1.98 9.86
N ASN A 105 5.93 -1.83 9.83
CA ASN A 105 6.84 -2.97 9.87
C ASN A 105 6.79 -3.70 11.22
N GLU A 106 6.77 -2.96 12.33
CA GLU A 106 6.61 -3.51 13.68
C GLU A 106 5.28 -4.29 13.81
N GLN A 107 4.18 -3.74 13.29
CA GLN A 107 2.89 -4.43 13.26
C GLN A 107 2.95 -5.72 12.43
N ARG A 108 3.61 -5.67 11.27
CA ARG A 108 3.76 -6.84 10.40
C ARG A 108 4.52 -7.96 11.10
N GLU A 109 5.63 -7.64 11.76
CA GLU A 109 6.43 -8.61 12.52
C GLU A 109 5.62 -9.23 13.67
N TYR A 110 4.84 -8.42 14.40
CA TYR A 110 3.95 -8.91 15.44
C TYR A 110 2.91 -9.91 14.90
N TYR A 111 2.20 -9.56 13.83
CA TYR A 111 1.20 -10.45 13.23
C TYR A 111 1.83 -11.72 12.67
N GLU A 112 3.00 -11.64 12.07
CA GLU A 112 3.74 -12.80 11.57
C GLU A 112 4.11 -13.77 12.71
N GLY A 113 4.52 -13.25 13.87
CA GLY A 113 4.75 -14.04 15.08
C GLY A 113 3.48 -14.75 15.58
N VAL A 114 2.37 -14.01 15.70
CA VAL A 114 1.07 -14.57 16.14
C VAL A 114 0.59 -15.66 15.18
N ILE A 115 0.72 -15.45 13.87
CA ILE A 115 0.33 -16.43 12.85
C ILE A 115 1.23 -17.66 12.91
N SER A 116 2.54 -17.49 13.07
CA SER A 116 3.49 -18.59 13.22
C SER A 116 3.13 -19.47 14.43
N ASP A 117 2.92 -18.86 15.59
CA ASP A 117 2.62 -19.62 16.80
C ASP A 117 1.23 -20.26 16.77
N GLY A 118 0.25 -19.57 16.18
CA GLY A 118 -1.05 -20.15 15.87
C GLY A 118 -0.94 -21.37 14.95
N SER A 119 -0.12 -21.28 13.90
CA SER A 119 0.11 -22.37 12.94
C SER A 119 0.78 -23.58 13.59
N LYS A 120 1.77 -23.35 14.47
CA LYS A 120 2.39 -24.45 15.26
C LYS A 120 1.37 -25.14 16.14
N ARG A 121 0.53 -24.37 16.85
CA ARG A 121 -0.50 -24.93 17.73
C ARG A 121 -1.56 -25.71 16.96
N ILE A 122 -1.95 -25.25 15.77
CA ILE A 122 -2.84 -26.00 14.88
C ILE A 122 -2.18 -27.31 14.45
N ALA A 123 -0.92 -27.29 14.01
CA ALA A 123 -0.20 -28.50 13.63
C ALA A 123 -0.09 -29.51 14.79
N GLU A 124 0.14 -29.04 16.02
CA GLU A 124 0.14 -29.90 17.21
C GLU A 124 -1.25 -30.51 17.49
N LEU A 125 -2.33 -29.76 17.30
CA LEU A 125 -3.69 -30.25 17.47
C LEU A 125 -4.07 -31.25 16.37
N GLU A 126 -3.73 -30.97 15.11
CA GLU A 126 -3.95 -31.86 13.98
C GLU A 126 -3.14 -33.16 14.09
N ALA A 127 -1.93 -33.10 14.67
CA ALA A 127 -1.13 -34.30 14.94
C ALA A 127 -1.72 -35.17 16.06
N ARG A 128 -2.47 -34.57 17.00
CA ARG A 128 -3.22 -35.30 18.04
C ARG A 128 -4.56 -35.82 17.54
N GLU A 129 -5.07 -35.26 16.45
CA GLU A 129 -6.34 -35.67 15.87
C GLU A 129 -6.18 -37.01 15.13
N ILE A 130 -6.95 -38.01 15.55
CA ILE A 130 -6.95 -39.35 14.94
C ILE A 130 -7.84 -39.28 13.69
N LYS A 131 -7.22 -39.32 12.51
CA LYS A 131 -7.96 -39.32 11.24
C LYS A 131 -8.35 -40.76 10.86
N PRO A 132 -9.64 -41.04 10.55
CA PRO A 132 -10.08 -42.36 10.08
C PRO A 132 -9.50 -42.66 8.68
N ALA A 133 -9.14 -43.92 8.42
CA ALA A 133 -8.77 -44.36 7.09
C ALA A 133 -10.00 -44.39 6.15
N LYS A 134 -9.75 -44.40 4.84
CA LYS A 134 -10.81 -44.44 3.83
C LYS A 134 -11.61 -45.75 3.95
N GLY A 135 -12.89 -45.65 4.30
CA GLY A 135 -13.77 -46.80 4.54
C GLY A 135 -13.78 -47.31 5.98
N GLU A 136 -13.01 -46.69 6.89
CA GLU A 136 -13.03 -46.96 8.32
C GLU A 136 -14.02 -46.03 9.03
N VAL A 137 -14.85 -46.60 9.92
CA VAL A 137 -15.71 -45.83 10.82
C VAL A 137 -15.00 -45.73 12.17
N LEU A 138 -14.43 -44.56 12.47
CA LEU A 138 -13.80 -44.30 13.76
C LEU A 138 -14.86 -43.82 14.76
N VAL A 139 -15.01 -44.55 15.87
CA VAL A 139 -15.85 -44.16 17.00
C VAL A 139 -14.95 -43.73 18.15
N VAL A 140 -15.00 -42.46 18.52
CA VAL A 140 -14.25 -41.91 19.66
C VAL A 140 -15.19 -41.74 20.85
N VAL A 141 -15.01 -42.58 21.87
CA VAL A 141 -15.75 -42.46 23.14
C VAL A 141 -14.89 -41.69 24.14
N SER A 142 -15.25 -40.44 24.43
CA SER A 142 -14.50 -39.54 25.32
C SER A 142 -15.30 -39.15 26.57
N GLY A 143 -14.61 -38.75 27.64
CA GLY A 143 -15.22 -38.44 28.94
C GLY A 143 -14.28 -38.71 30.13
N PHE A 144 -14.71 -38.30 31.33
CA PHE A 144 -13.92 -38.44 32.56
C PHE A 144 -13.69 -39.90 32.97
N THR A 145 -12.64 -40.17 33.76
CA THR A 145 -12.42 -41.50 34.34
C THR A 145 -13.62 -41.91 35.20
N GLY A 146 -14.09 -43.16 35.04
CA GLY A 146 -15.27 -43.67 35.77
C GLY A 146 -16.64 -43.32 35.18
N CYS A 147 -16.75 -42.54 34.09
CA CYS A 147 -18.06 -42.20 33.50
C CYS A 147 -18.68 -43.27 32.59
N GLY A 148 -18.19 -44.52 32.65
CA GLY A 148 -18.73 -45.64 31.88
C GLY A 148 -18.27 -45.75 30.42
N LYS A 149 -17.23 -45.01 30.00
CA LYS A 149 -16.70 -45.08 28.62
C LYS A 149 -16.38 -46.50 28.15
N SER A 150 -15.72 -47.27 29.02
CA SER A 150 -15.27 -48.63 28.71
C SER A 150 -16.45 -49.59 28.57
N ALA A 151 -17.60 -49.31 29.22
CA ALA A 151 -18.83 -50.07 29.03
C ALA A 151 -19.41 -49.81 27.63
N ILE A 152 -19.53 -48.54 27.23
CA ILE A 152 -20.02 -48.16 25.89
C ILE A 152 -19.11 -48.70 24.79
N ALA A 153 -17.79 -48.55 24.95
CA ALA A 153 -16.82 -49.09 23.99
C ALA A 153 -16.88 -50.63 23.91
N GLY A 154 -17.09 -51.31 25.04
CA GLY A 154 -17.29 -52.75 25.10
C GLY A 154 -18.57 -53.22 24.40
N GLU A 155 -19.70 -52.54 24.63
CA GLU A 155 -20.97 -52.86 23.95
C GLU A 155 -20.85 -52.73 22.43
N ILE A 156 -20.19 -51.67 21.95
CA ILE A 156 -19.93 -51.47 20.53
C ILE A 156 -19.05 -52.60 19.98
N GLU A 157 -18.00 -53.01 20.70
CA GLU A 157 -17.12 -54.11 20.28
C GLU A 157 -17.89 -55.43 20.13
N ILE A 158 -18.77 -55.75 21.08
CA ILE A 158 -19.59 -56.98 21.05
C ILE A 158 -20.57 -56.94 19.88
N ALA A 159 -21.32 -55.85 19.73
CA ALA A 159 -22.33 -55.70 18.68
C ALA A 159 -21.70 -55.83 17.28
N MET A 160 -20.56 -55.17 17.06
CA MET A 160 -19.87 -55.23 15.77
C MET A 160 -19.28 -56.61 15.49
N LYS A 161 -18.68 -57.29 16.50
CA LYS A 161 -18.23 -58.68 16.35
C LYS A 161 -19.37 -59.64 16.06
N ALA A 162 -20.53 -59.46 16.68
CA ALA A 162 -21.72 -60.29 16.44
C ALA A 162 -22.26 -60.16 15.01
N ILE A 163 -22.10 -58.99 14.38
CA ILE A 163 -22.48 -58.73 12.97
C ILE A 163 -21.35 -59.15 11.99
N GLY A 164 -20.18 -59.57 12.50
CA GLY A 164 -19.03 -59.99 11.70
C GLY A 164 -18.15 -58.84 11.21
N VAL A 165 -18.30 -57.63 11.77
CA VAL A 165 -17.45 -56.48 11.46
C VAL A 165 -16.15 -56.58 12.29
N PRO A 166 -14.96 -56.48 11.67
CA PRO A 166 -13.70 -56.51 12.40
C PRO A 166 -13.54 -55.25 13.26
N VAL A 167 -13.33 -55.42 14.57
CA VAL A 167 -13.14 -54.32 15.53
C VAL A 167 -11.74 -54.35 16.10
N LYS A 168 -11.12 -53.18 16.19
CA LYS A 168 -9.86 -52.97 16.91
C LYS A 168 -10.04 -51.88 17.96
N TRP A 169 -10.01 -52.24 19.24
CA TRP A 169 -10.02 -51.27 20.33
C TRP A 169 -8.59 -50.88 20.70
N THR A 170 -8.11 -49.75 20.18
CA THR A 170 -6.78 -49.21 20.49
C THR A 170 -6.75 -48.56 21.87
N ASN A 171 -5.69 -48.81 22.66
CA ASN A 171 -5.46 -48.23 23.99
C ASN A 171 -6.49 -48.62 25.09
N GLY A 172 -7.29 -49.67 24.87
CA GLY A 172 -8.34 -50.12 25.80
C GLY A 172 -7.91 -51.13 26.86
N ASP A 173 -6.76 -51.79 26.70
CA ASP A 173 -6.40 -52.96 27.51
C ASP A 173 -6.19 -52.67 29.01
N ALA A 174 -5.75 -51.46 29.35
CA ALA A 174 -5.60 -51.04 30.74
C ALA A 174 -6.97 -50.79 31.41
N GLU A 175 -7.90 -50.13 30.70
CA GLU A 175 -9.26 -49.89 31.20
C GLU A 175 -10.10 -51.18 31.22
N LYS A 176 -9.95 -52.07 30.22
CA LYS A 176 -10.61 -53.39 30.18
C LYS A 176 -10.26 -54.25 31.40
N ARG A 177 -8.97 -54.32 31.73
CA ARG A 177 -8.48 -55.10 32.89
C ARG A 177 -8.92 -54.50 34.23
N MET A 178 -8.97 -53.17 34.34
CA MET A 178 -9.43 -52.50 35.57
C MET A 178 -10.93 -52.64 35.81
N THR A 179 -11.74 -52.64 34.75
CA THR A 179 -13.22 -52.65 34.86
C THR A 179 -13.84 -54.04 34.73
N GLY A 180 -13.04 -55.07 34.43
CA GLY A 180 -13.54 -56.43 34.17
C GLY A 180 -14.34 -56.54 32.86
N ALA A 181 -14.17 -55.59 31.94
CA ALA A 181 -14.85 -55.52 30.65
C ALA A 181 -14.23 -56.47 29.60
N ASP A 182 -13.79 -57.66 30.01
CA ASP A 182 -13.34 -58.72 29.11
C ASP A 182 -14.53 -59.60 28.73
N TRP A 183 -15.23 -59.17 27.69
CA TRP A 183 -16.52 -59.73 27.27
C TRP A 183 -16.39 -60.89 26.27
N LEU A 184 -15.18 -61.40 26.00
CA LEU A 184 -14.99 -62.53 25.09
C LEU A 184 -15.80 -63.76 25.52
N THR A 185 -15.90 -64.00 26.83
CA THR A 185 -16.72 -65.06 27.43
C THR A 185 -18.22 -64.73 27.45
N ALA A 186 -18.59 -63.45 27.31
CA ALA A 186 -19.97 -63.00 27.34
C ALA A 186 -20.64 -62.94 25.95
N ILE A 187 -19.88 -63.08 24.86
CA ILE A 187 -20.42 -63.17 23.49
C ILE A 187 -21.45 -64.31 23.36
N GLU A 188 -21.20 -65.46 23.99
CA GLU A 188 -22.15 -66.58 23.98
C GLU A 188 -23.45 -66.28 24.75
N MET A 189 -23.38 -65.41 25.76
CA MET A 189 -24.53 -64.94 26.55
C MET A 189 -25.27 -63.78 25.86
N TYR A 190 -24.59 -63.02 25.01
CA TYR A 190 -25.13 -61.86 24.31
C TYR A 190 -26.00 -62.31 23.12
N LYS A 191 -27.26 -62.66 23.42
CA LYS A 191 -28.30 -62.95 22.42
C LYS A 191 -29.35 -61.84 22.43
N PRO A 192 -29.09 -60.68 21.81
CA PRO A 192 -30.07 -59.61 21.77
C PRO A 192 -31.30 -60.05 20.96
N THR A 193 -32.49 -59.71 21.45
CA THR A 193 -33.73 -59.86 20.71
C THR A 193 -34.00 -58.56 19.94
N VAL A 194 -33.89 -58.61 18.62
CA VAL A 194 -34.19 -57.45 17.76
C VAL A 194 -35.63 -57.57 17.26
N ARG A 195 -36.48 -56.62 17.65
CA ARG A 195 -37.83 -56.49 17.09
C ARG A 195 -37.85 -55.37 16.06
N ILE A 196 -37.92 -55.74 14.78
CA ILE A 196 -38.12 -54.79 13.68
C ILE A 196 -39.62 -54.68 13.44
N VAL A 197 -40.16 -53.46 13.49
CA VAL A 197 -41.55 -53.18 13.12
C VAL A 197 -41.51 -52.21 11.94
N GLU A 198 -41.83 -52.73 10.76
CA GLU A 198 -42.09 -51.91 9.59
C GLU A 198 -43.54 -51.44 9.63
N VAL A 199 -43.74 -50.13 9.72
CA VAL A 199 -45.07 -49.53 9.64
C VAL A 199 -45.20 -48.88 8.27
N ASN A 200 -45.97 -49.52 7.38
CA ASN A 200 -46.30 -48.92 6.11
C ASN A 200 -47.39 -47.88 6.32
N VAL A 201 -47.06 -46.61 6.11
CA VAL A 201 -48.06 -45.54 6.10
C VAL A 201 -48.72 -45.56 4.71
N PRO A 202 -50.03 -45.83 4.62
CA PRO A 202 -50.70 -45.88 3.33
C PRO A 202 -50.57 -44.52 2.63
N ARG A 203 -50.13 -44.55 1.37
CA ARG A 203 -50.16 -43.36 0.53
C ARG A 203 -51.61 -42.96 0.33
N ALA A 204 -51.92 -41.68 0.55
CA ALA A 204 -53.24 -41.14 0.23
C ALA A 204 -53.60 -41.50 -1.22
N ALA A 205 -54.83 -42.00 -1.43
CA ALA A 205 -55.32 -42.36 -2.75
C ALA A 205 -55.26 -41.14 -3.68
N GLY A 206 -54.30 -41.13 -4.62
CA GLY A 206 -54.17 -40.04 -5.59
C GLY A 206 -52.75 -39.77 -6.12
N ILE A 207 -51.69 -40.26 -5.45
CA ILE A 207 -50.31 -40.02 -5.93
C ILE A 207 -49.87 -41.17 -6.85
N ARG A 208 -50.06 -41.00 -8.17
CA ARG A 208 -49.44 -41.86 -9.19
C ARG A 208 -47.94 -41.57 -9.27
N ILE A 209 -47.10 -42.59 -9.14
CA ILE A 209 -45.69 -42.50 -9.50
C ILE A 209 -45.59 -42.81 -11.01
N LYS A 210 -44.91 -41.95 -11.76
CA LYS A 210 -44.55 -42.22 -13.17
C LYS A 210 -43.61 -43.43 -13.19
N GLY A 211 -44.08 -44.60 -13.62
CA GLY A 211 -43.22 -45.76 -13.83
C GLY A 211 -43.82 -47.16 -13.78
N GLU A 212 -45.14 -47.31 -13.53
CA GLU A 212 -45.89 -48.52 -13.89
C GLU A 212 -46.86 -48.22 -15.05
#